data_AF-A0A7T5E3R1-F1
#
_entry.id   AF-A0A7T5E3R1-F1
#
_cell.length_a   1.000
_cell.length_b   1.000
_cell.length_c   1.000
_cell.angle_alpha   90.00
_cell.angle_beta   90.00
_cell.angle_gamma   90.00
#
_symmetry.space_group_name_H-M   'P 1'
#
loop_
_entity.id
_entity.type
_entity.pdbx_description
1 polymer ?
#
loop_
_entity_poly.entity_id
_entity_poly.type
_entity_poly.pdbx_seq_one_letter_code
_entity_poly.pdbx_strand_id
1 'polypeptide(L)'
;MPWSTVLMLALGGGLAATAQAEVDLGPETGPDASSSLQAQNQPLVLPFTDVPSDHWAYQALLNLAGVYGCVGGYPDGTFRGENAVTRYEFAAGMDACLGALNTLLQSQHGQRQSLETFRQALEQDLQDLRSLDNTLDTLSP
;
A
#
# COMPACT_ATOMS: atom_id res chain seq x y z
N MET A 1 -21.26 -8.29 63.20
CA MET A 1 -21.01 -9.66 63.69
C MET A 1 -19.82 -10.22 62.93
N PRO A 2 -18.87 -10.86 63.63
CA PRO A 2 -17.42 -10.72 63.39
C PRO A 2 -16.88 -11.77 62.41
N TRP A 3 -15.54 -11.92 62.39
CA TRP A 3 -14.72 -13.14 62.21
C TRP A 3 -14.67 -13.81 60.83
N SER A 4 -13.56 -13.81 60.10
CA SER A 4 -12.39 -14.73 60.21
C SER A 4 -11.86 -14.79 58.76
N THR A 5 -10.59 -14.72 58.36
CA THR A 5 -9.31 -15.03 58.99
C THR A 5 -8.24 -14.34 58.14
N VAL A 6 -7.27 -13.71 58.80
CA VAL A 6 -6.02 -13.22 58.20
C VAL A 6 -5.12 -14.42 57.89
N LEU A 7 -4.55 -14.49 56.69
CA LEU A 7 -3.26 -15.16 56.50
C LEU A 7 -2.31 -14.20 55.78
N MET A 8 -1.56 -13.47 56.61
CA MET A 8 -0.31 -12.82 56.21
C MET A 8 0.71 -13.91 55.88
N LEU A 9 1.35 -13.79 54.72
CA LEU A 9 2.73 -14.22 54.55
C LEU A 9 3.50 -13.03 53.99
N ALA A 10 4.06 -12.26 54.92
CA ALA A 10 5.10 -11.28 54.65
C ALA A 10 6.46 -11.99 54.74
N LEU A 11 7.25 -11.93 53.67
CA LEU A 11 8.69 -12.12 53.73
C LEU A 11 9.35 -11.21 52.70
N GLY A 12 9.87 -10.09 53.22
CA GLY A 12 10.98 -9.27 52.70
C GLY A 12 10.79 -8.62 51.34
N GLY A 13 11.01 -7.32 51.14
CA GLY A 13 11.71 -6.33 51.92
C GLY A 13 12.24 -5.29 50.93
N GLY A 14 12.34 -4.03 51.36
CA GLY A 14 13.15 -3.03 50.66
C GLY A 14 12.36 -1.94 49.94
N LEU A 15 12.25 -0.82 50.67
CA LEU A 15 12.57 0.54 50.24
C LEU A 15 11.61 1.27 49.27
N ALA A 16 11.23 2.44 49.76
CA ALA A 16 10.43 3.46 49.13
C ALA A 16 11.02 3.99 47.82
N ALA A 17 10.14 4.27 46.86
CA ALA A 17 10.27 5.43 45.97
C ALA A 17 8.88 5.78 45.42
N THR A 18 8.39 6.94 45.82
CA THR A 18 7.30 7.67 45.16
C THR A 18 7.77 8.06 43.75
N ALA A 19 7.00 7.73 42.71
CA ALA A 19 7.12 8.39 41.41
C ALA A 19 5.80 8.28 40.63
N GLN A 20 5.43 9.39 40.03
CA GLN A 20 4.15 9.69 39.42
C GLN A 20 3.96 8.93 38.10
N ALA A 21 2.71 8.65 37.74
CA ALA A 21 2.36 8.14 36.42
C ALA A 21 2.59 9.24 35.38
N GLU A 22 3.61 9.06 34.53
CA GLU A 22 3.74 9.78 33.26
C GLU A 22 2.98 9.00 32.19
N VAL A 23 2.08 9.70 31.51
CA VAL A 23 1.44 9.27 30.28
C VAL A 23 2.53 9.29 29.19
N ASP A 24 3.04 8.11 28.84
CA ASP A 24 4.01 7.90 27.77
C ASP A 24 3.30 8.07 26.41
N LEU A 25 3.35 9.29 25.88
CA LEU A 25 3.00 9.60 24.49
C LEU A 25 4.18 9.19 23.59
N GLY A 26 4.28 7.90 23.30
CA GLY A 26 5.15 7.39 22.24
C GLY A 26 4.67 7.88 20.86
N PRO A 27 5.58 8.05 19.88
CA PRO A 27 5.23 8.58 18.57
C PRO A 27 4.33 7.58 17.83
N GLU A 28 3.17 8.06 17.39
CA GLU A 28 2.27 7.39 16.47
C GLU A 28 3.07 6.89 15.26
N THR A 29 3.24 5.57 15.14
CA THR A 29 3.71 4.92 13.92
C THR A 29 2.63 5.11 12.86
N GLY A 30 2.68 6.25 12.15
CA GLY A 30 1.98 6.43 10.90
C GLY A 30 2.40 5.35 9.90
N PRO A 31 1.54 4.99 8.92
CA PRO A 31 1.88 3.96 7.95
C PRO A 31 3.18 4.34 7.24
N ASP A 32 4.20 3.50 7.42
CA ASP A 32 5.57 3.73 6.96
C ASP A 32 5.58 4.11 5.47
N ALA A 33 5.79 5.39 5.18
CA ALA A 33 5.98 5.91 3.82
C ALA A 33 7.23 5.30 3.12
N SER A 34 8.00 4.49 3.82
CA SER A 34 9.18 3.79 3.30
C SER A 34 8.84 2.46 2.60
N SER A 35 7.69 1.85 2.89
CA SER A 35 7.29 0.57 2.27
C SER A 35 6.85 0.74 0.81
N SER A 36 6.40 1.94 0.41
CA SER A 36 5.92 2.24 -0.94
C SER A 36 7.05 2.53 -1.95
N LEU A 37 8.26 2.85 -1.48
CA LEU A 37 9.42 3.11 -2.35
C LEU A 37 10.19 1.84 -2.75
N GLN A 38 9.94 0.72 -2.06
CA GLN A 38 10.61 -0.56 -2.32
C GLN A 38 9.88 -1.43 -3.37
N ALA A 39 8.63 -1.10 -3.70
CA ALA A 39 7.81 -1.85 -4.67
C ALA A 39 8.19 -1.59 -6.15
N GLN A 40 9.07 -0.64 -6.44
CA GLN A 40 9.33 -0.19 -7.81
C GLN A 40 10.55 -0.82 -8.50
N ASN A 41 11.26 -1.77 -7.86
CA ASN A 41 12.52 -2.29 -8.40
C ASN A 41 12.59 -3.82 -8.54
N GLN A 42 11.45 -4.50 -8.67
CA GLN A 42 11.46 -5.91 -9.04
C GLN A 42 11.79 -6.06 -10.53
N PRO A 43 12.83 -6.85 -10.89
CA PRO A 43 13.12 -7.11 -12.28
C PRO A 43 11.93 -7.80 -12.92
N LEU A 44 11.53 -7.31 -14.09
CA LEU A 44 10.44 -7.89 -14.87
C LEU A 44 10.89 -9.27 -15.36
N VAL A 45 10.28 -10.33 -14.85
CA VAL A 45 10.56 -11.71 -15.24
C VAL A 45 9.38 -12.25 -16.03
N LEU A 46 9.66 -12.90 -17.17
CA LEU A 46 8.62 -13.56 -17.94
C LEU A 46 8.12 -14.80 -17.18
N PRO A 47 6.81 -14.98 -16.99
CA PRO A 47 6.28 -16.08 -16.19
C PRO A 47 6.20 -17.42 -16.94
N PHE A 48 6.67 -17.50 -18.19
CA PHE A 48 6.49 -18.67 -19.07
C PHE A 48 7.76 -19.52 -19.16
N THR A 49 7.64 -20.82 -18.88
CA THR A 49 8.78 -21.76 -18.89
C THR A 49 9.20 -22.20 -20.28
N ASP A 50 8.31 -22.11 -21.27
CA ASP A 50 8.51 -22.55 -22.65
C ASP A 50 8.95 -21.43 -23.59
N VAL A 51 9.19 -20.22 -23.08
CA VAL A 51 9.65 -19.08 -23.87
C VAL A 51 11.04 -18.65 -23.38
N PRO A 52 12.12 -19.11 -24.03
CA PRO A 52 13.48 -18.73 -23.64
C PRO A 52 13.74 -17.24 -23.93
N SER A 53 14.72 -16.65 -23.22
CA SER A 53 15.08 -15.23 -23.34
C SER A 53 15.56 -14.80 -24.74
N ASP A 54 16.05 -15.74 -25.54
CA ASP A 54 16.49 -15.52 -26.92
C ASP A 54 15.36 -15.71 -27.95
N HIS A 55 14.13 -16.00 -27.50
CA HIS A 55 12.99 -16.16 -28.39
C HIS A 55 12.53 -14.80 -28.92
N TRP A 56 12.21 -14.71 -30.22
CA TRP A 56 11.76 -13.45 -30.85
C TRP A 56 10.54 -12.83 -30.14
N ALA A 57 9.65 -13.66 -29.59
CA ALA A 57 8.45 -13.23 -28.89
C ALA A 57 8.70 -12.83 -27.42
N TYR A 58 9.88 -13.11 -26.87
CA TYR A 58 10.17 -12.94 -25.45
C TYR A 58 9.89 -11.51 -24.99
N GLN A 59 10.41 -10.50 -25.71
CA GLN A 59 10.22 -9.11 -25.32
C GLN A 59 8.75 -8.65 -25.42
N ALA A 60 8.02 -9.14 -26.43
CA ALA A 60 6.61 -8.84 -26.59
C ALA A 60 5.79 -9.42 -25.44
N LEU A 61 6.04 -10.68 -25.09
CA LEU A 61 5.37 -11.36 -23.98
C LEU A 61 5.77 -10.76 -22.62
N LEU A 62 7.02 -10.33 -22.46
CA LEU A 62 7.49 -9.69 -21.24
C LEU A 62 6.70 -8.40 -20.97
N ASN A 63 6.45 -7.61 -22.01
CA ASN A 63 5.64 -6.41 -21.90
C ASN A 63 4.16 -6.75 -21.64
N LEU A 64 3.58 -7.65 -22.41
CA LEU A 64 2.15 -7.96 -22.34
C LEU A 64 1.74 -8.68 -21.05
N ALA A 65 2.52 -9.69 -20.64
CA ALA A 65 2.26 -10.46 -19.44
C ALA A 65 2.83 -9.79 -18.19
N GLY A 66 4.04 -9.24 -18.27
CA GLY A 66 4.73 -8.67 -17.12
C GLY A 66 4.31 -7.24 -16.77
N VAL A 67 4.20 -6.35 -17.78
CA VAL A 67 3.89 -4.92 -17.52
C VAL A 67 2.39 -4.68 -17.51
N TYR A 68 1.70 -5.14 -18.55
CA TYR A 68 0.27 -4.87 -18.71
C TYR A 68 -0.62 -5.90 -18.03
N GLY A 69 -0.09 -7.08 -17.68
CA GLY A 69 -0.87 -8.16 -17.04
C GLY A 69 -2.03 -8.67 -17.89
N CYS A 70 -1.97 -8.46 -19.21
CA CYS A 70 -3.11 -8.62 -20.11
C CYS A 70 -3.09 -9.94 -20.90
N VAL A 71 -1.94 -10.61 -20.92
CA VAL A 71 -1.76 -11.93 -21.53
C VAL A 71 -1.31 -12.91 -20.45
N GLY A 72 -2.07 -13.99 -20.29
CA GLY A 72 -1.75 -15.10 -19.39
C GLY A 72 -1.32 -16.34 -20.15
N GLY A 73 -0.71 -17.28 -19.42
CA GLY A 73 -0.39 -18.61 -19.90
C GLY A 73 -1.35 -19.64 -19.36
N TYR A 74 -1.00 -20.90 -19.55
CA TYR A 74 -1.72 -22.04 -19.01
C TYR A 74 -1.33 -22.28 -17.55
N PRO A 75 -2.16 -23.02 -16.77
CA PRO A 75 -1.90 -23.30 -15.35
C PRO A 75 -0.59 -24.05 -15.09
N ASP A 76 -0.01 -24.68 -16.10
CA ASP A 76 1.29 -25.36 -16.04
C ASP A 76 2.50 -24.41 -16.22
N GLY A 77 2.25 -23.11 -16.37
CA GLY A 77 3.29 -22.09 -16.55
C GLY A 77 3.80 -21.96 -17.99
N THR A 78 3.09 -22.51 -18.98
CA THR A 78 3.46 -22.41 -20.40
C THR A 78 2.65 -21.35 -21.14
N PHE A 79 3.18 -20.79 -22.24
CA PHE A 79 2.47 -19.91 -23.16
C PHE A 79 1.91 -20.67 -24.37
N ARG A 80 2.61 -21.72 -24.82
CA ARG A 80 2.26 -22.58 -25.95
C ARG A 80 2.10 -21.84 -27.28
N GLY A 81 3.01 -20.91 -27.56
CA GLY A 81 2.93 -20.02 -28.74
C GLY A 81 2.92 -20.71 -30.10
N GLU A 82 3.43 -21.94 -30.20
CA GLU A 82 3.43 -22.73 -31.44
C GLU A 82 2.09 -23.46 -31.69
N ASN A 83 1.19 -23.52 -30.70
CA ASN A 83 -0.08 -24.19 -30.84
C ASN A 83 -1.15 -23.25 -31.42
N ALA A 84 -2.04 -23.81 -32.24
CA ALA A 84 -3.22 -23.08 -32.69
C ALA A 84 -4.13 -22.77 -31.49
N VAL A 85 -4.52 -21.49 -31.37
CA VAL A 85 -5.45 -21.04 -30.34
C VAL A 85 -6.90 -21.39 -30.74
N THR A 86 -7.70 -21.87 -29.78
CA THR A 86 -9.13 -22.04 -30.01
C THR A 86 -9.85 -20.69 -29.94
N ARG A 87 -11.04 -20.62 -30.54
CA ARG A 87 -11.88 -19.40 -30.45
C ARG A 87 -12.24 -19.06 -29.00
N TYR A 88 -12.38 -20.07 -28.14
CA TYR A 88 -12.70 -19.88 -26.72
C TYR A 88 -11.52 -19.32 -25.94
N GLU A 89 -10.31 -19.85 -26.16
CA GLU A 89 -9.09 -19.33 -25.53
C GLU A 89 -8.80 -17.90 -25.97
N PHE A 90 -8.98 -17.60 -27.26
CA PHE A 90 -8.85 -16.23 -27.75
C PHE A 90 -9.85 -15.27 -27.07
N ALA A 91 -11.12 -15.66 -26.98
CA ALA A 91 -12.15 -14.84 -26.34
C ALA A 91 -11.85 -14.62 -24.85
N ALA A 92 -11.46 -15.67 -24.13
CA ALA A 92 -11.08 -15.58 -22.73
C ALA A 92 -9.84 -14.68 -22.52
N GLY A 93 -8.82 -14.82 -23.38
CA GLY A 93 -7.64 -13.96 -23.34
C GLY A 93 -7.96 -12.49 -23.63
N MET A 94 -8.85 -12.22 -24.60
CA MET A 94 -9.28 -10.86 -24.91
C MET A 94 -10.10 -10.23 -23.78
N ASP A 95 -10.99 -10.98 -23.14
CA ASP A 95 -11.75 -10.53 -21.97
C ASP A 95 -10.82 -10.18 -20.79
N ALA A 96 -9.88 -11.06 -20.48
CA ALA A 96 -8.87 -10.82 -19.44
C ALA A 96 -8.03 -9.57 -19.73
N CYS A 97 -7.61 -9.38 -20.97
CA CYS A 97 -6.84 -8.20 -21.41
C CYS A 97 -7.61 -6.90 -21.22
N LEU A 98 -8.87 -6.86 -21.66
CA LEU A 98 -9.72 -5.68 -21.49
C LEU A 98 -10.00 -5.37 -20.01
N GLY A 99 -10.18 -6.41 -19.18
CA GLY A 99 -10.29 -6.26 -17.73
C GLY A 99 -9.05 -5.66 -17.08
N ALA A 100 -7.86 -6.11 -17.49
CA ALA A 100 -6.58 -5.55 -17.03
C ALA A 100 -6.45 -4.07 -17.40
N LEU A 101 -6.77 -3.69 -18.65
CA LEU A 101 -6.75 -2.29 -19.09
C LEU A 101 -7.71 -1.41 -18.29
N ASN A 102 -8.94 -1.88 -18.05
CA ASN A 102 -9.90 -1.15 -17.21
C ASN A 102 -9.37 -0.92 -15.79
N THR A 103 -8.70 -1.93 -15.21
CA THR A 103 -8.07 -1.83 -13.89
C THR A 103 -6.94 -0.79 -13.88
N LEU A 104 -6.09 -0.78 -14.92
CA LEU A 104 -5.00 0.19 -15.07
C LEU A 104 -5.52 1.63 -15.24
N LEU A 105 -6.64 1.83 -15.93
CA LEU A 105 -7.25 3.15 -16.07
C LEU A 105 -7.85 3.65 -14.75
N GLN A 106 -8.45 2.77 -13.95
CA GLN A 106 -9.03 3.12 -12.65
C GLN A 106 -7.95 3.51 -11.63
N SER A 107 -6.80 2.84 -11.62
CA SER A 107 -5.70 3.18 -10.71
C SER A 107 -5.13 4.57 -10.99
N GLN A 108 -4.99 4.94 -12.27
CA GLN A 108 -4.57 6.28 -12.69
C GLN A 108 -5.55 7.36 -12.22
N HIS A 109 -6.86 7.13 -12.34
CA HIS A 109 -7.87 8.08 -11.88
C HIS A 109 -7.81 8.32 -10.37
N GLY A 110 -7.62 7.26 -9.56
CA GLY A 110 -7.49 7.39 -8.11
C GLY A 110 -6.26 8.21 -7.68
N GLN A 111 -5.13 8.03 -8.36
CA GLN A 111 -3.91 8.79 -8.07
C GLN A 111 -4.05 10.28 -8.40
N ARG A 112 -4.76 10.63 -9.47
CA ARG A 112 -5.03 12.04 -9.80
C ARG A 112 -5.95 12.70 -8.78
N GLN A 113 -6.97 11.99 -8.33
CA GLN A 113 -7.89 12.48 -7.31
C GLN A 113 -7.18 12.77 -5.98
N SER A 114 -6.22 11.94 -5.57
CA SER A 114 -5.48 12.18 -4.33
C SER A 114 -4.61 13.44 -4.40
N LEU A 115 -3.99 13.71 -5.56
CA LEU A 115 -3.22 14.94 -5.77
C LEU A 115 -4.11 16.18 -5.73
N GLU A 116 -5.32 16.10 -6.29
CA GLU A 116 -6.28 17.21 -6.24
C GLU A 116 -6.75 17.48 -4.81
N THR A 117 -7.01 16.42 -4.04
CA THR A 117 -7.41 16.53 -2.64
C THR A 117 -6.29 17.13 -1.79
N PHE A 118 -5.05 16.68 -2.00
CA PHE A 118 -3.88 17.26 -1.34
C PHE A 118 -3.69 18.73 -1.70
N ARG A 119 -3.84 19.08 -2.98
CA ARG A 119 -3.74 20.47 -3.45
C ARG A 119 -4.80 21.36 -2.78
N GLN A 120 -6.03 20.87 -2.66
CA GLN A 120 -7.12 21.58 -1.98
C GLN A 120 -6.84 21.76 -0.49
N ALA A 121 -6.33 20.73 0.19
CA ALA A 121 -5.94 20.82 1.59
C ALA A 121 -4.83 21.87 1.81
N LEU A 122 -3.82 21.90 0.94
CA LEU A 122 -2.78 22.93 0.99
C LEU A 122 -3.32 24.35 0.80
N GLU A 123 -4.29 24.52 -0.09
CA GLU A 123 -4.94 25.83 -0.28
C GLU A 123 -5.73 26.27 0.95
N GLN A 124 -6.34 25.32 1.65
CA GLN A 124 -7.11 25.59 2.86
C GLN A 124 -6.20 25.96 4.03
N ASP A 125 -5.12 25.23 4.27
CA ASP A 125 -4.14 25.55 5.32
C ASP A 125 -3.56 26.97 5.14
N LEU A 126 -3.29 27.36 3.89
CA LEU A 126 -2.79 28.71 3.61
C LEU A 126 -3.82 29.81 3.88
N GLN A 127 -5.11 29.52 3.74
CA GLN A 127 -6.18 30.47 4.10
C GLN A 127 -6.31 30.58 5.62
N ASP A 128 -6.19 29.46 6.32
CA ASP A 128 -6.23 29.44 7.78
C ASP A 128 -5.06 30.25 8.37
N LEU A 129 -3.85 30.08 7.85
CA LEU A 129 -2.68 30.87 8.27
C LEU A 129 -2.87 32.38 8.07
N ARG A 130 -3.49 32.81 6.96
CA ARG A 130 -3.82 34.22 6.74
C ARG A 130 -4.89 34.73 7.69
N SER A 131 -5.87 33.90 8.04
CA SER A 131 -6.90 34.29 9.01
C SER A 131 -6.31 34.46 10.40
N LEU A 132 -5.38 33.57 10.79
CA LEU A 132 -4.65 33.62 12.05
C LEU A 132 -3.84 34.93 12.17
N ASP A 133 -3.16 35.33 11.10
CA ASP A 133 -2.41 36.58 11.03
C ASP A 133 -3.31 37.81 11.31
N ASN A 134 -4.46 37.91 10.64
CA ASN A 134 -5.42 38.99 10.89
C ASN A 134 -5.99 38.98 12.32
N THR A 135 -6.23 37.78 12.89
CA THR A 135 -6.69 37.70 14.28
C THR A 135 -5.61 38.14 15.27
N LEU A 136 -4.34 37.84 14.99
CA LEU A 136 -3.22 38.30 15.82
C LEU A 136 -3.06 39.83 15.74
N ASP A 137 -3.20 40.43 14.56
CA ASP A 137 -3.18 41.89 14.38
C ASP A 137 -4.29 42.59 15.18
N THR A 138 -5.49 41.98 15.26
CA THR A 138 -6.60 42.54 16.05
C THR A 138 -6.44 42.38 17.57
N LEU A 139 -5.53 41.51 18.02
CA LEU A 139 -5.24 41.27 19.45
C LEU A 139 -3.99 42.02 19.94
N SER A 140 -3.32 42.78 19.07
CA SER A 140 -2.22 43.67 19.41
C SER A 140 -2.71 45.12 19.52
N PRO A 141 -3.04 45.63 20.72
CA PRO A 141 -3.38 47.04 20.95
C PRO A 141 -2.19 48.00 20.90
#